data_AF-A0A9E2P0M6-F1
#
_entry.id   AF-A0A9E2P0M6-F1
#
_cell.length_a   1.000
_cell.length_b   1.000
_cell.length_c   1.000
_cell.angle_alpha   90.00
_cell.angle_beta   90.00
_cell.angle_gamma   90.00
#
_symmetry.space_group_name_H-M   'P 1'
#
loop_
_entity.id
_entity.type
_entity.pdbx_description
1 polymer ?
#
loop_
_entity_poly.entity_id
_entity_poly.type
_entity_poly.pdbx_seq_one_letter_code
_entity_poly.pdbx_strand_id
1 'polypeptide(L)'
;MKKEETDLIHRCGKRNAFKVPEGYFEDFAGQLMNKLPEKTPAEVPTVSMWARIKPWIYMTAMFCGIMLMVRTFVGEKEDDSAILSGISLSEMPDEYIDPLVNESMMDDYTLYMYLTEAEPQIYPNE
;
A
#
# COMPACT_ATOMS: atom_id res chain seq x y z
N MET A 1 -33.83 -58.14 10.17
CA MET A 1 -32.44 -57.67 10.02
C MET A 1 -31.40 -58.80 9.93
N LYS A 2 -31.38 -59.81 10.82
CA LYS A 2 -30.34 -60.87 10.80
C LYS A 2 -30.30 -61.78 9.54
N LYS A 3 -31.41 -61.93 8.81
CA LYS A 3 -31.53 -62.81 7.62
C LYS A 3 -30.83 -62.26 6.37
N GLU A 4 -30.78 -60.93 6.23
CA GLU A 4 -30.19 -60.27 5.07
C GLU A 4 -28.66 -60.27 5.16
N GLU A 5 -28.12 -59.99 6.36
CA GLU A 5 -26.68 -60.05 6.62
C GLU A 5 -26.09 -61.46 6.39
N THR A 6 -26.84 -62.51 6.71
CA THR A 6 -26.40 -63.90 6.50
C THR A 6 -26.37 -64.30 5.02
N ASP A 7 -27.34 -63.86 4.21
CA ASP A 7 -27.34 -64.10 2.76
C ASP A 7 -26.20 -63.33 2.06
N LEU A 8 -25.91 -62.10 2.51
CA LEU A 8 -24.78 -61.29 2.02
C LEU A 8 -23.42 -61.93 2.35
N ILE A 9 -23.23 -62.44 3.58
CA ILE A 9 -21.97 -63.11 3.97
C ILE A 9 -21.78 -64.41 3.21
N HIS A 10 -22.85 -65.15 2.93
CA HIS A 10 -22.79 -66.40 2.16
C HIS A 10 -22.45 -66.14 0.68
N ARG A 11 -23.02 -65.09 0.07
CA ARG A 11 -22.76 -64.73 -1.34
C ARG A 11 -21.41 -64.05 -1.58
N CYS A 12 -21.04 -63.08 -0.74
CA CYS A 12 -19.82 -62.29 -0.95
C CYS A 12 -18.61 -62.83 -0.20
N GLY A 13 -18.81 -63.68 0.81
CA GLY A 13 -17.74 -64.17 1.67
C GLY A 13 -17.16 -63.07 2.56
N LYS A 14 -16.62 -63.46 3.72
CA LYS A 14 -15.98 -62.52 4.67
C LYS A 14 -14.54 -62.14 4.28
N ARG A 15 -14.16 -62.34 3.01
CA ARG A 15 -12.78 -62.12 2.55
C ARG A 15 -12.56 -60.63 2.32
N ASN A 16 -11.48 -60.11 2.89
CA ASN A 16 -11.13 -58.70 2.75
C ASN A 16 -10.72 -58.39 1.30
N ALA A 17 -11.51 -57.57 0.60
CA ALA A 17 -11.24 -57.16 -0.77
C ALA A 17 -10.07 -56.15 -0.89
N PHE A 18 -9.65 -55.57 0.23
CA PHE A 18 -8.56 -54.59 0.29
C PHE A 18 -7.21 -55.22 0.63
N LYS A 19 -6.99 -56.50 0.28
CA LYS A 19 -5.69 -57.15 0.52
C LYS A 19 -4.72 -56.78 -0.60
N VAL A 20 -3.70 -56.00 -0.24
CA VAL A 20 -2.59 -55.69 -1.14
C VAL A 20 -1.67 -56.91 -1.31
N PRO A 21 -1.00 -57.05 -2.47
CA PRO A 21 0.10 -58.00 -2.62
C PRO A 21 1.21 -57.76 -1.58
N GLU A 22 1.86 -58.84 -1.14
CA GLU A 22 3.03 -58.75 -0.26
C GLU A 22 4.11 -57.89 -0.94
N GLY A 23 4.62 -56.87 -0.24
CA GLY A 23 5.63 -55.95 -0.77
C GLY A 23 5.13 -54.79 -1.65
N TYR A 24 3.81 -54.64 -1.87
CA TYR A 24 3.26 -53.53 -2.68
C TYR A 24 3.71 -52.13 -2.18
N PHE A 25 3.67 -51.93 -0.85
CA PHE A 25 4.03 -50.63 -0.26
C PHE A 25 5.54 -50.37 -0.24
N GLU A 26 6.38 -51.40 -0.34
CA GLU A 26 7.84 -51.27 -0.40
C GLU A 26 8.28 -50.58 -1.71
N ASP A 27 7.65 -50.95 -2.82
CA ASP A 27 7.96 -50.40 -4.15
C ASP A 27 7.14 -49.13 -4.47
N PHE A 28 5.99 -48.94 -3.81
CA PHE A 28 5.08 -47.81 -4.03
C PHE A 28 5.77 -46.44 -3.86
N ALA A 29 6.56 -46.27 -2.80
CA ALA A 29 7.23 -45.00 -2.54
C ALA A 29 8.25 -44.67 -3.65
N GLY A 30 8.99 -45.67 -4.15
CA GLY A 30 9.93 -45.51 -5.26
C GLY A 30 9.22 -45.16 -6.57
N GLN A 31 8.12 -45.86 -6.88
CA GLN A 31 7.30 -45.55 -8.06
C GLN A 31 6.64 -44.17 -7.98
N LEU A 32 6.20 -43.75 -6.79
CA LEU A 32 5.62 -42.43 -6.57
C LEU A 32 6.65 -41.32 -6.81
N MET A 33 7.86 -41.47 -6.26
CA MET A 33 8.94 -40.49 -6.45
C MET A 33 9.40 -40.43 -7.92
N ASN A 34 9.47 -41.57 -8.61
CA ASN A 34 9.80 -41.61 -10.04
C ASN A 34 8.71 -41.01 -10.94
N LYS A 35 7.44 -40.99 -10.49
CA LYS A 35 6.32 -40.37 -11.21
C LYS A 35 6.13 -38.91 -10.85
N LEU A 36 6.76 -38.43 -9.78
CA LEU A 36 6.72 -37.02 -9.45
C LEU A 36 7.50 -36.26 -10.53
N PRO A 37 6.90 -35.26 -11.18
CA PRO A 37 7.65 -34.41 -12.09
C PRO A 37 8.82 -33.81 -11.31
N GLU A 38 10.00 -33.81 -11.92
CA GLU A 38 11.17 -33.15 -11.36
C GLU A 38 10.73 -31.72 -11.05
N LYS A 39 10.77 -31.36 -9.76
CA LYS A 39 10.38 -30.03 -9.31
C LYS A 39 11.45 -29.07 -9.81
N THR A 40 11.41 -28.72 -11.09
CA THR A 40 12.08 -27.55 -11.62
C THR A 40 11.57 -26.42 -10.76
N PRO A 41 12.41 -25.75 -9.95
CA PRO A 41 11.97 -24.59 -9.22
C PRO A 41 11.41 -23.66 -10.28
N ALA A 42 10.09 -23.41 -10.25
CA ALA A 42 9.50 -22.40 -11.10
C ALA A 42 10.35 -21.16 -10.89
N GLU A 43 10.99 -20.67 -11.95
CA GLU A 43 11.78 -19.45 -11.89
C GLU A 43 10.84 -18.37 -11.38
N VAL A 44 10.94 -18.10 -10.08
CA VAL A 44 10.27 -16.97 -9.46
C VAL A 44 10.75 -15.77 -10.27
N PRO A 45 9.86 -15.04 -10.96
CA PRO A 45 10.28 -13.88 -11.72
C PRO A 45 10.92 -12.93 -10.71
N THR A 46 12.25 -12.88 -10.71
CA THR A 46 12.98 -12.00 -9.82
C THR A 46 12.67 -10.61 -10.34
N VAL A 47 11.84 -9.89 -9.59
CA VAL A 47 11.53 -8.49 -9.89
C VAL A 47 12.86 -7.73 -9.86
N SER A 48 13.43 -7.52 -11.04
CA SER A 48 14.70 -6.84 -11.20
C SER A 48 14.55 -5.42 -10.64
N MET A 49 15.54 -4.95 -9.87
CA MET A 49 15.54 -3.60 -9.29
C MET A 49 15.29 -2.51 -10.36
N TRP A 50 15.64 -2.80 -11.62
CA TRP A 50 15.32 -1.98 -12.79
C TRP A 50 13.84 -1.67 -12.99
N ALA A 51 12.95 -2.59 -12.65
CA ALA A 51 11.50 -2.37 -12.78
C ALA A 51 11.01 -1.26 -11.84
N ARG A 52 11.67 -1.07 -10.69
CA ARG A 52 11.34 0.00 -9.71
C ARG A 52 11.95 1.34 -10.11
N ILE A 53 13.10 1.32 -10.78
CA ILE A 53 13.82 2.53 -11.22
C ILE A 53 13.21 3.12 -12.50
N LYS A 54 12.63 2.27 -13.36
CA LYS A 54 12.01 2.67 -14.63
C LYS A 54 11.02 3.84 -14.50
N PRO A 55 10.00 3.81 -13.60
CA PRO A 55 9.09 4.95 -13.44
C PRO A 55 9.80 6.22 -12.95
N TRP A 56 10.83 6.09 -12.12
CA TRP A 56 11.57 7.25 -11.58
C TRP A 56 12.36 7.98 -12.68
N ILE A 57 12.96 7.25 -13.62
CA ILE A 57 13.67 7.83 -14.77
C ILE A 57 12.72 8.64 -15.67
N TYR A 58 11.47 8.19 -15.87
CA TYR A 58 10.49 8.97 -16.63
C TYR A 58 10.12 10.27 -15.91
N MET A 59 9.96 10.23 -14.57
CA MET A 59 9.66 11.41 -13.77
C MET A 59 10.82 12.42 -13.79
N THR A 60 12.07 11.95 -13.66
CA THR A 60 13.24 12.83 -13.76
C THR A 60 13.39 13.41 -15.15
N ALA A 61 13.13 12.64 -16.22
CA ALA A 61 13.19 13.14 -17.59
C ALA A 61 12.15 14.23 -17.86
N MET A 62 10.92 14.06 -17.38
CA MET A 62 9.88 15.10 -17.49
C MET A 62 10.25 16.36 -16.70
N PHE A 63 10.74 16.19 -15.46
CA PHE A 63 11.17 17.32 -14.64
C PHE A 63 12.35 18.08 -15.27
N CYS A 64 13.39 17.37 -15.72
CA CYS A 64 14.51 17.96 -16.43
C CYS A 64 14.07 18.65 -17.73
N GLY A 65 13.15 18.05 -18.50
CA GLY A 65 12.62 18.65 -19.72
C GLY A 65 11.90 19.97 -19.46
N ILE A 66 11.02 20.01 -18.44
CA ILE A 66 10.30 21.22 -18.04
C ILE A 66 11.27 22.25 -17.46
N MET A 67 12.19 21.83 -16.57
CA MET A 67 13.19 22.70 -15.95
C MET A 67 14.10 23.36 -17.00
N LEU A 68 14.56 22.60 -18.00
CA LEU A 68 15.38 23.14 -19.09
C LEU A 68 14.58 24.10 -19.96
N MET A 69 13.35 23.74 -20.34
CA MET A 69 12.47 24.65 -21.09
C MET A 69 12.25 25.96 -20.31
N VAL A 70 11.88 25.90 -19.03
CA VAL A 70 11.71 27.08 -18.17
C VAL A 70 13.00 27.89 -18.09
N ARG A 71 14.16 27.27 -17.81
CA ARG A 71 15.45 27.98 -17.75
C ARG A 71 15.79 28.69 -19.06
N THR A 72 15.54 28.05 -20.21
CA THR A 72 15.82 28.66 -21.52
C THR A 72 14.88 29.82 -21.87
N PHE A 73 13.61 29.77 -21.45
CA PHE A 73 12.62 30.81 -21.80
C PHE A 73 12.46 31.91 -20.75
N VAL A 74 12.68 31.62 -19.46
CA VAL A 74 12.54 32.59 -18.36
C VAL A 74 13.82 33.41 -18.14
N GLY A 75 14.95 32.94 -18.67
CA GLY A 75 16.23 33.62 -18.52
C GLY A 75 16.79 33.48 -17.10
N GLU A 76 18.10 33.45 -17.02
CA GLU A 76 18.86 33.32 -15.77
C GLU A 76 18.57 34.51 -14.84
N LYS A 77 17.60 34.34 -13.94
CA LYS A 77 17.55 35.10 -12.70
C LYS A 77 18.23 34.24 -11.67
N GLU A 78 19.49 34.56 -11.38
CA GLU A 78 20.10 34.23 -10.09
C GLU A 78 19.10 34.65 -9.01
N ASP A 79 18.66 33.71 -8.17
CA ASP A 79 18.31 33.96 -6.77
C ASP A 79 17.80 32.67 -6.10
N ASP A 80 18.70 32.05 -5.33
CA ASP A 80 18.50 30.90 -4.45
C ASP A 80 17.62 31.22 -3.21
N SER A 81 16.53 31.97 -3.36
CA SER A 81 15.73 32.44 -2.20
C SER A 81 14.19 32.30 -2.34
N ALA A 82 13.69 31.73 -3.43
CA ALA A 82 12.26 31.75 -3.75
C ALA A 82 11.38 30.67 -3.07
N ILE A 83 11.94 29.76 -2.27
CA ILE A 83 11.10 28.74 -1.59
C ILE A 83 10.37 29.30 -0.37
N LEU A 84 10.84 30.41 0.22
CA LEU A 84 10.27 30.96 1.46
C LEU A 84 9.32 32.16 1.24
N SER A 85 9.37 32.81 0.08
CA SER A 85 8.64 34.06 -0.21
C SER A 85 7.29 33.89 -0.91
N GLY A 86 6.87 32.66 -1.23
CA GLY A 86 5.64 32.38 -1.98
C GLY A 86 4.33 32.48 -1.21
N ILE A 87 4.35 32.70 0.11
CA ILE A 87 3.13 32.84 0.93
C ILE A 87 3.00 34.30 1.34
N SER A 88 2.48 35.14 0.44
CA SER A 88 2.03 36.49 0.76
C SER A 88 0.71 36.37 1.55
N LEU A 89 0.77 36.48 2.87
CA LEU A 89 -0.42 36.37 3.75
C LEU A 89 -1.49 37.43 3.43
N SER A 90 -1.10 38.55 2.81
CA SER A 90 -1.98 39.67 2.46
C SER A 90 -2.86 39.44 1.23
N GLU A 91 -2.64 38.36 0.47
CA GLU A 91 -3.33 38.09 -0.81
C GLU A 91 -4.17 36.79 -0.76
N MET A 92 -4.32 36.20 0.42
CA MET A 92 -5.15 35.01 0.62
C MET A 92 -6.64 35.41 0.51
N PRO A 93 -7.42 34.78 -0.38
CA PRO A 93 -8.84 35.06 -0.45
C PRO A 93 -9.55 34.55 0.81
N ASP A 94 -10.55 35.29 1.27
CA ASP A 94 -11.30 35.03 2.51
C ASP A 94 -11.84 33.59 2.60
N GLU A 95 -12.13 32.96 1.45
CA GLU A 95 -12.57 31.55 1.34
C GLU A 95 -11.59 30.54 1.97
N TYR A 96 -10.30 30.83 2.01
CA TYR A 96 -9.29 29.99 2.67
C TYR A 96 -9.00 30.42 4.11
N ILE A 97 -9.37 31.65 4.49
CA ILE A 97 -9.15 32.17 5.83
C ILE A 97 -10.17 31.56 6.80
N ASP A 98 -11.45 31.51 6.41
CA ASP A 98 -12.52 31.02 7.29
C ASP A 98 -12.30 29.57 7.79
N PRO A 99 -11.91 28.59 6.94
CA PRO A 99 -11.64 27.23 7.40
C PRO A 99 -10.42 27.15 8.32
N LEU A 100 -9.37 27.93 8.05
CA LEU A 100 -8.16 27.97 8.88
C LEU A 100 -8.45 28.55 10.27
N VAL A 101 -9.25 29.62 10.34
CA VAL A 101 -9.69 30.22 11.60
C VAL A 101 -10.56 29.24 12.38
N ASN A 102 -11.52 28.58 11.73
CA ASN A 102 -12.37 27.57 12.37
C ASN A 102 -11.58 26.36 12.90
N GLU A 103 -10.58 25.87 12.15
CA GLU A 103 -9.69 24.79 12.60
C GLU A 103 -8.77 25.20 13.75
N SER A 104 -8.44 26.50 13.87
CA SER A 104 -7.62 27.00 14.97
C SER A 104 -8.33 26.98 16.34
N MET A 105 -9.63 26.61 16.38
CA MET A 105 -10.52 26.68 17.55
C MET A 105 -10.50 28.06 18.24
N MET A 106 -10.12 29.11 17.51
CA MET A 106 -10.04 30.47 17.99
C MET A 106 -11.41 31.12 17.91
N ASP A 107 -11.88 31.69 19.02
CA ASP A 107 -13.15 32.41 19.06
C ASP A 107 -13.03 33.81 18.43
N ASP A 108 -14.14 34.32 17.90
CA ASP A 108 -14.19 35.62 17.23
C ASP A 108 -13.68 36.76 18.12
N TYR A 109 -13.93 36.71 19.44
CA TYR A 109 -13.48 37.76 20.36
C TYR A 109 -11.95 37.75 20.50
N THR A 110 -11.31 36.59 20.60
CA THR A 110 -9.85 36.46 20.58
C THR A 110 -9.25 36.91 19.24
N LEU A 111 -9.91 36.59 18.12
CA LEU A 111 -9.49 37.06 16.80
C LEU A 111 -9.52 38.60 16.71
N TYR A 112 -10.61 39.24 17.16
CA TYR A 112 -10.69 40.71 17.20
C TYR A 112 -9.64 41.32 18.12
N MET A 113 -9.39 40.72 19.29
CA MET A 113 -8.35 41.19 20.22
C MET A 113 -6.97 41.18 19.56
N TYR A 114 -6.64 40.11 18.84
CA TYR A 114 -5.38 39.98 18.13
C TYR A 114 -5.27 40.98 16.97
N LEU A 115 -6.33 41.13 16.17
CA LEU A 115 -6.37 42.08 15.04
C LEU A 115 -6.34 43.55 15.46
N THR A 116 -6.92 43.87 16.62
CA THR A 116 -6.95 45.24 17.15
C THR A 116 -5.77 45.54 18.07
N GLU A 117 -4.86 44.58 18.28
CA GLU A 117 -3.77 44.60 19.27
C GLU A 117 -4.23 45.11 20.65
N ALA A 118 -5.51 44.91 20.98
CA ALA A 118 -6.09 45.39 22.22
C ALA A 118 -5.54 44.53 23.37
N GLU A 119 -4.82 45.14 24.31
CA GLU A 119 -4.45 44.43 25.53
C GLU A 119 -5.72 43.97 26.26
N PRO A 120 -5.76 42.71 26.77
CA PRO A 120 -6.91 42.24 27.53
C PRO A 120 -7.13 43.19 28.70
N GLN A 121 -8.30 43.80 28.78
CA GLN A 121 -8.66 44.79 29.78
C GLN A 121 -8.55 44.15 31.19
N ILE A 122 -7.41 44.30 31.85
CA ILE A 122 -7.20 43.97 33.26
C ILE A 122 -7.83 45.10 34.08
N TYR A 123 -9.15 45.10 34.24
CA TYR A 123 -9.77 45.87 35.31
C TYR A 123 -9.87 45.00 36.55
N PRO A 124 -9.38 45.46 37.72
CA PRO A 124 -9.70 44.80 38.98
C PRO A 124 -11.19 45.06 39.24
N ASN A 125 -11.93 44.00 39.55
CA ASN A 125 -13.31 44.09 39.97
C ASN A 125 -13.39 45.01 41.21
N GLU A 126 -14.17 46.10 41.14
CA GLU A 126 -14.72 46.77 42.33
C GLU A 126 -15.93 45.99 42.86
#